data_AF-A0A0D9NZ01-F1
#
_entry.id   AF-A0A0D9NZ01-F1
#
_cell.length_a   1.000
_cell.length_b   1.000
_cell.length_c   1.000
_cell.angle_alpha   90.00
_cell.angle_beta   90.00
_cell.angle_gamma   90.00
#
_symmetry.space_group_name_H-M   'P 1'
#
loop_
_entity.id
_entity.type
_entity.pdbx_description
1 polymer ?
#
loop_
_entity_poly.entity_id
_entity_poly.type
_entity_poly.pdbx_seq_one_letter_code
_entity_poly.pdbx_strand_id
1 'polypeptide(L)' 'MSTGQITLLDLPSKEPCSSWSLNPWKTRMLLNFKGLDYKTEWTEYEDIKPKVQPQ' A
#
# COMPACT_ATOMS: atom_id res chain seq x y z
N MET A 1 6.80 18.49 11.69
CA MET A 1 5.72 17.67 11.10
C MET A 1 6.35 16.92 9.94
N SER A 2 6.47 15.60 10.01
CA SER A 2 7.11 14.80 8.96
C SER A 2 6.32 14.98 7.65
N THR A 3 6.84 15.80 6.75
CA THR A 3 6.30 16.17 5.43
C THR A 3 6.52 15.03 4.42
N GLY A 4 6.17 13.80 4.78
CA GLY A 4 6.29 12.64 3.91
C GLY A 4 4.91 12.14 3.51
N GLN A 5 4.60 12.14 2.21
CA GLN A 5 3.41 11.49 1.66
C GLN A 5 3.38 10.02 2.11
N ILE A 6 2.22 9.53 2.52
CA ILE A 6 2.08 8.14 2.98
C ILE A 6 2.27 7.19 1.79
N THR A 7 3.08 6.15 1.95
CA THR A 7 3.21 5.07 0.96
C THR A 7 2.44 3.84 1.44
N LEU A 8 1.37 3.48 0.73
CA LEU A 8 0.65 2.24 0.94
C LEU A 8 1.24 1.14 0.05
N LEU A 9 1.88 0.14 0.67
CA LEU A 9 2.34 -1.06 -0.02
C LEU A 9 1.15 -1.99 -0.28
N ASP A 10 0.91 -2.33 -1.54
CA ASP A 10 -0.22 -3.15 -1.96
C ASP A 10 0.20 -4.19 -2.99
N LEU A 11 -0.57 -5.28 -3.08
CA LEU A 11 -0.31 -6.39 -4.00
C LEU A 11 -0.88 -6.06 -5.38
N PRO A 12 -0.07 -6.09 -6.46
CA PRO A 12 -0.59 -5.88 -7.80
C PRO A 12 -1.53 -7.02 -8.22
N SER A 13 -2.51 -6.69 -9.06
CA SER A 13 -3.26 -7.65 -9.88
C SER A 13 -2.69 -7.67 -11.29
N LYS A 14 -3.21 -8.56 -12.15
CA LYS A 14 -3.03 -8.40 -13.61
C LYS A 14 -3.51 -7.03 -14.05
N GLU A 15 -2.84 -6.47 -15.07
CA GLU A 15 -3.16 -5.14 -15.58
C GLU A 15 -4.63 -5.01 -16.00
N PRO A 16 -5.28 -3.87 -15.69
CA PRO A 16 -4.77 -2.74 -14.92
C PRO A 16 -4.63 -3.08 -13.42
N CYS A 17 -3.47 -2.77 -12.82
CA CYS A 17 -3.18 -3.09 -11.42
C CYS A 17 -4.26 -2.51 -10.49
N SER A 18 -4.96 -3.40 -9.80
CA SER A 18 -6.03 -3.09 -8.86
C SER A 18 -5.79 -3.81 -7.54
N SER A 19 -6.22 -3.16 -6.46
CA SER A 19 -6.11 -3.70 -5.12
C SER A 19 -7.12 -4.83 -4.95
N TRP A 20 -6.65 -6.05 -4.71
CA TRP A 20 -7.48 -7.24 -4.55
C TRP A 20 -7.40 -7.86 -3.14
N SER A 21 -6.35 -7.55 -2.39
CA SER A 21 -6.12 -8.14 -1.07
C SER A 21 -6.91 -7.40 0.01
N LEU A 22 -7.66 -8.16 0.82
CA LEU A 22 -8.50 -7.61 1.89
C LEU A 22 -7.70 -6.91 2.99
N ASN A 23 -6.42 -7.26 3.17
CA ASN A 23 -5.58 -6.70 4.21
C ASN A 23 -5.17 -5.24 3.88
N PRO A 24 -4.51 -4.94 2.73
CA PRO A 24 -4.28 -3.56 2.29
C PRO A 24 -5.55 -2.74 2.08
N TRP A 25 -6.66 -3.39 1.67
CA TRP A 25 -7.96 -2.71 1.48
C TRP A 25 -8.46 -1.97 2.73
N LYS A 26 -8.28 -2.56 3.92
CA LYS A 26 -8.68 -1.91 5.18
C LYS A 26 -7.93 -0.59 5.38
N THR A 27 -6.63 -0.60 5.15
CA THR A 27 -5.79 0.60 5.25
C THR A 27 -6.16 1.61 4.16
N ARG A 28 -6.37 1.17 2.92
CA ARG A 28 -6.83 2.01 1.82
C ARG A 28 -8.14 2.74 2.16
N MET A 29 -9.13 2.01 2.68
CA MET A 29 -10.41 2.58 3.10
C MET A 29 -10.22 3.60 4.23
N LEU A 30 -9.37 3.30 5.22
CA LEU A 30 -9.08 4.22 6.32
C LEU A 30 -8.42 5.52 5.82
N LEU A 31 -7.44 5.42 4.92
CA LEU A 31 -6.75 6.58 4.34
C LEU A 31 -7.71 7.44 3.52
N ASN A 32 -8.53 6.80 2.67
CA ASN A 32 -9.58 7.48 1.91
C ASN A 32 -10.60 8.16 2.82
N PHE A 33 -11.09 7.46 3.85
CA PHE A 33 -12.07 7.99 4.80
C PHE A 33 -11.54 9.19 5.56
N LYS A 34 -10.26 9.17 5.93
CA LYS A 34 -9.59 10.28 6.62
C LYS A 34 -9.14 11.41 5.67
N GLY A 35 -9.25 11.23 4.35
CA GLY A 35 -8.77 12.20 3.36
C GLY A 35 -7.26 12.45 3.44
N LEU A 36 -6.49 11.43 3.83
CA LEU A 36 -5.03 11.53 3.90
C LEU A 36 -4.44 11.36 2.51
N ASP A 37 -3.45 12.18 2.17
CA ASP A 37 -2.69 12.01 0.93
C ASP A 37 -1.77 10.79 1.02
N TYR A 38 -1.93 9.86 0.09
CA TYR A 38 -1.12 8.66 -0.01
C TYR A 38 -0.96 8.23 -1.46
N LYS A 39 0.16 7.55 -1.73
CA LYS A 39 0.40 6.85 -2.98
C LYS A 39 0.38 5.34 -2.74
N THR A 40 -0.02 4.59 -3.75
CA THR A 40 0.08 3.12 -3.74
C THR A 40 1.40 2.71 -4.39
N GLU A 41 2.21 1.93 -3.70
CA GLU A 41 3.37 1.26 -4.27
C GLU A 41 3.04 -0.22 -4.42
N TRP A 42 2.97 -0.67 -5.66
CA TRP A 42 2.73 -2.07 -5.99
C TRP A 42 3.99 -2.88 -5.68
N THR A 43 3.82 -3.89 -4.82
CA THR A 43 4.91 -4.76 -4.38
C THR A 43 4.51 -6.20 -4.64
N GLU A 44 5.37 -6.90 -5.38
CA GLU A 44 5.19 -8.33 -5.64
C GLU A 44 5.36 -9.13 -4.35
N TYR A 45 4.75 -10.32 -4.32
CA TYR A 45 4.70 -11.15 -3.11
C TYR A 45 6.11 -11.51 -2.60
N GLU A 46 7.05 -11.77 -3.50
CA GLU A 46 8.44 -12.10 -3.16
C GLU A 46 9.18 -10.93 -2.50
N ASP A 47 8.81 -9.70 -2.84
CA ASP A 47 9.46 -8.47 -2.37
C ASP A 47 8.88 -7.94 -1.04
N ILE A 48 7.75 -8.47 -0.56
CA ILE A 48 7.12 -7.99 0.69
C ILE A 48 8.07 -8.17 1.87
N LYS A 49 8.66 -9.35 2.00
CA LYS A 49 9.53 -9.70 3.12
C LYS A 49 10.74 -8.76 3.23
N PRO A 50 11.57 -8.59 2.19
CA PRO A 50 12.73 -7.70 2.28
C PRO A 50 12.33 -6.23 2.46
N LYS A 51 11.16 -5.80 1.99
CA LYS A 51 10.71 -4.40 2.15
C LYS A 51 10.17 -4.06 3.54
N VAL A 52 9.51 -5.01 4.23
CA VAL A 52 8.78 -4.73 5.47
C VAL A 52 9.54 -5.18 6.72
N GLN A 53 10.48 -6.12 6.59
CA GLN A 53 11.24 -6.59 7.74
C GLN A 53 12.27 -5.53 8.18
N PRO A 54 12.27 -5.13 9.46
CA PRO A 54 13.36 -4.33 10.00
C PRO A 54 14.66 -5.14 9.96
N GLN A 55 15.77 -4.48 9.61
CA GLN A 55 17.10 -5.09 9.62
C GLN A 55 17.58 -5.37 11.05
#